data_AF-A0A645HTX5-F1
#
_entry.id   AF-A0A645HTX5-F1
#
_cell.length_a   1.000
_cell.length_b   1.000
_cell.length_c   1.000
_cell.angle_alpha   90.00
_cell.angle_beta   90.00
_cell.angle_gamma   90.00
#
_symmetry.space_group_name_H-M   'P 1'
#
loop_
_entity.id
_entity.type
_entity.pdbx_description
1 polymer ?
#
loop_
_entity_poly.entity_id
_entity_poly.type
_entity_poly.pdbx_seq_one_letter_code
_entity_poly.pdbx_strand_id
1 'polypeptide(L)'
;MADEAEKIIFQRTEPFELFTLVRLVFDAEGPFSLDFAFFPADRYPGIMDRVDSDTSTFELARKTYGIHFKRVTKTIEFLTGDEEAEKFLGVPLTTPLVLVKKTIFDEQDRPVHFSRYYLLPQKAELSFEVRLD
;
A
#
# COMPACT_ATOMS: atom_id res chain seq x y z
N MET A 1 0.93 -9.44 -14.31
CA MET A 1 -0.02 -10.51 -13.94
C MET A 1 0.16 -10.80 -12.46
N ALA A 2 -0.94 -11.02 -11.73
CA ALA A 2 -0.88 -11.36 -10.31
C ALA A 2 -0.27 -12.76 -10.09
N ASP A 3 0.63 -12.87 -9.12
CA ASP A 3 1.17 -14.15 -8.64
C ASP A 3 0.21 -14.86 -7.67
N GLU A 4 0.61 -16.03 -7.15
CA GLU A 4 -0.24 -16.82 -6.24
C GLU A 4 -0.49 -16.14 -4.88
N ALA A 5 0.50 -15.41 -4.34
CA ALA A 5 0.32 -14.69 -3.09
C ALA A 5 -0.64 -13.51 -3.28
N GLU A 6 -0.51 -12.78 -4.38
CA GLU A 6 -1.38 -11.68 -4.76
C GLU A 6 -2.81 -12.17 -5.02
N LYS A 7 -2.99 -13.30 -5.70
CA LYS A 7 -4.30 -13.96 -5.87
C LYS A 7 -4.97 -14.27 -4.54
N ILE A 8 -4.23 -14.82 -3.58
CA ILE A 8 -4.75 -15.10 -2.22
C ILE A 8 -5.18 -13.79 -1.53
N ILE A 9 -4.34 -12.75 -1.58
CA ILE A 9 -4.65 -11.44 -0.98
C ILE A 9 -5.92 -10.85 -1.59
N PHE A 10 -6.05 -10.90 -2.91
CA PHE A 10 -7.19 -10.36 -3.64
C PHE A 10 -8.39 -11.30 -3.69
N GLN A 11 -8.30 -12.48 -3.07
CA GLN A 11 -9.36 -13.50 -3.03
C GLN A 11 -9.84 -13.89 -4.43
N ARG A 12 -8.90 -14.06 -5.38
CA ARG A 12 -9.17 -14.45 -6.76
C ARG A 12 -8.48 -15.76 -7.08
N THR A 13 -9.14 -16.61 -7.86
CA THR A 13 -8.57 -17.86 -8.39
C THR A 13 -8.04 -17.67 -9.81
N GLU A 14 -8.77 -16.90 -10.62
CA GLU A 14 -8.42 -16.64 -12.02
C GLU A 14 -7.26 -15.66 -12.15
N PRO A 15 -6.43 -15.77 -13.21
CA PRO A 15 -5.42 -14.78 -13.52
C PRO A 15 -6.03 -13.40 -13.77
N PHE A 16 -5.36 -12.37 -13.26
CA PHE A 16 -5.75 -10.97 -13.49
C PHE A 16 -4.51 -10.08 -13.50
N GLU A 17 -4.67 -8.87 -14.05
CA GLU A 17 -3.63 -7.86 -14.08
C GLU A 17 -3.67 -7.00 -12.82
N LEU A 18 -2.49 -6.63 -12.36
CA LEU A 18 -2.30 -5.66 -11.28
C LEU A 18 -1.61 -4.44 -11.85
N PHE A 19 -2.15 -3.27 -11.54
CA PHE A 19 -1.41 -2.04 -11.61
C PHE A 19 -0.62 -1.88 -10.31
N THR A 20 0.70 -1.79 -10.43
CA THR A 20 1.61 -1.60 -9.30
C THR A 20 2.16 -0.20 -9.31
N LEU A 21 2.00 0.50 -8.20
CA LEU A 21 2.49 1.85 -7.99
C LEU A 21 3.50 1.84 -6.86
N VAL A 22 4.73 2.26 -7.16
CA VAL A 22 5.80 2.40 -6.16
C VAL A 22 6.05 3.87 -5.91
N ARG A 23 5.97 4.31 -4.66
CA ARG A 23 6.17 5.71 -4.26
C ARG A 23 7.19 5.82 -3.15
N LEU A 24 8.18 6.69 -3.35
CA LEU A 24 9.08 7.14 -2.31
C LEU A 24 8.52 8.45 -1.74
N VAL A 25 8.27 8.49 -0.43
CA VAL A 25 7.64 9.64 0.25
C VAL A 25 8.69 10.40 1.04
N PHE A 26 8.66 11.72 0.89
CA PHE A 26 9.64 12.65 1.45
C PHE A 26 9.02 13.55 2.52
N ASP A 27 9.81 13.86 3.54
CA ASP A 27 9.62 15.01 4.41
C ASP A 27 10.74 16.03 4.15
N ALA A 28 10.84 17.07 5.00
CA ALA A 28 11.86 18.11 4.88
C ALA A 28 13.30 17.58 5.05
N GLU A 29 13.48 16.42 5.70
CA GLU A 29 14.76 15.79 6.01
C GLU A 29 15.09 14.61 5.08
N GLY A 30 14.25 14.33 4.07
CA GLY A 30 14.48 13.29 3.07
C GLY A 30 13.42 12.19 3.04
N PRO A 31 13.69 11.05 2.38
CA PRO A 31 12.74 9.96 2.29
C PRO A 31 12.50 9.32 3.65
N PHE A 32 11.25 8.95 3.94
CA PHE A 32 10.89 8.28 5.20
C PHE A 32 9.95 7.09 5.01
N SER A 33 9.38 6.93 3.82
CA SER A 33 8.51 5.81 3.49
C SER A 33 8.70 5.35 2.05
N LEU A 34 8.63 4.04 1.83
CA LEU A 34 8.57 3.42 0.50
C LEU A 34 7.30 2.58 0.41
N ASP A 35 6.37 2.99 -0.45
CA ASP A 35 5.05 2.36 -0.62
C ASP A 35 4.96 1.58 -1.92
N PHE A 36 4.54 0.32 -1.82
CA PHE A 36 4.17 -0.54 -2.93
C PHE A 36 2.66 -0.77 -2.85
N ALA A 37 1.91 -0.15 -3.75
CA ALA A 37 0.46 -0.25 -3.84
C ALA A 37 0.04 -1.03 -5.08
N PHE A 38 -0.93 -1.92 -4.92
CA PHE A 38 -1.39 -2.88 -5.92
C PHE A 38 -2.89 -2.72 -6.11
N PHE A 39 -3.31 -2.60 -7.37
CA PHE A 39 -4.70 -2.35 -7.77
C PHE A 39 -5.12 -3.37 -8.83
N PRO A 40 -6.23 -4.12 -8.65
CA PRO A 40 -6.78 -4.99 -9.70
C PRO A 40 -7.14 -4.18 -10.94
N ALA A 41 -6.38 -4.32 -12.03
CA ALA A 41 -6.47 -3.41 -13.18
C ALA A 41 -7.86 -3.43 -13.85
N ASP A 42 -8.55 -4.57 -13.81
CA ASP A 42 -9.93 -4.73 -14.29
C ASP A 42 -10.95 -3.86 -13.54
N ARG A 43 -10.63 -3.45 -12.31
CA ARG A 43 -11.44 -2.54 -11.50
C ARG A 43 -11.03 -1.07 -11.64
N TYR A 44 -9.84 -0.81 -12.16
CA TYR A 44 -9.28 0.53 -12.33
C TYR A 44 -8.86 0.75 -13.80
N PRO A 45 -9.81 0.69 -14.75
CA PRO A 45 -9.48 0.83 -16.17
C PRO A 45 -8.79 2.17 -16.46
N GLY A 46 -7.66 2.14 -17.15
CA GLY A 46 -6.89 3.33 -17.53
C GLY A 46 -6.25 4.08 -16.34
N ILE A 47 -6.00 3.41 -15.21
CA ILE A 47 -5.38 4.04 -14.03
C ILE A 47 -3.99 4.60 -14.31
N MET A 48 -3.23 3.98 -15.21
CA MET A 48 -1.89 4.43 -15.57
C MET A 48 -1.87 5.86 -16.11
N ASP A 49 -2.89 6.26 -16.86
CA ASP A 49 -3.00 7.60 -17.45
C ASP A 49 -3.54 8.65 -16.46
N ARG A 50 -3.95 8.22 -15.26
CA ARG A 50 -4.66 9.03 -14.26
C ARG A 50 -3.89 9.21 -12.97
N VAL A 51 -2.74 8.58 -12.83
CA VAL A 51 -1.93 8.62 -11.61
C VAL A 51 -0.59 9.28 -11.92
N ASP A 52 -0.31 10.37 -11.21
CA ASP A 52 1.01 11.01 -11.14
C ASP A 52 1.55 10.97 -9.70
N SER A 53 2.58 11.76 -9.41
CA SER A 53 3.20 11.86 -8.09
C SER A 53 2.26 12.39 -7.00
N ASP A 54 1.37 13.32 -7.34
CA ASP A 54 0.53 14.06 -6.39
C ASP A 54 -0.90 13.53 -6.33
N THR A 55 -1.25 12.62 -7.22
CA THR A 55 -2.58 12.01 -7.29
C THR A 55 -2.86 11.19 -6.03
N SER A 56 -3.93 11.57 -5.31
CA SER A 56 -4.54 10.73 -4.29
C SER A 56 -5.28 9.57 -4.95
N THR A 57 -4.67 8.38 -4.91
CA THR A 57 -5.26 7.14 -5.46
C THR A 57 -6.56 6.77 -4.77
N PHE A 58 -6.77 7.19 -3.52
CA PHE A 58 -8.01 6.96 -2.77
C PHE A 58 -9.13 7.89 -3.21
N GLU A 59 -8.83 9.16 -3.50
CA GLU A 59 -9.80 10.06 -4.12
C GLU A 59 -10.16 9.60 -5.53
N LEU A 60 -9.16 9.15 -6.30
CA LEU A 60 -9.38 8.58 -7.63
C LEU A 60 -10.30 7.35 -7.57
N ALA A 61 -10.03 6.41 -6.65
CA ALA A 61 -10.87 5.23 -6.42
C ALA A 61 -12.35 5.60 -6.19
N ARG A 62 -12.60 6.58 -5.31
CA ARG A 62 -13.97 6.99 -4.96
C ARG A 62 -14.65 7.78 -6.07
N LYS A 63 -13.99 8.83 -6.58
CA LYS A 63 -14.60 9.82 -7.48
C LYS A 63 -14.64 9.37 -8.93
N THR A 64 -13.63 8.63 -9.38
CA THR A 64 -13.50 8.23 -10.79
C THR A 64 -14.00 6.81 -11.02
N TYR A 65 -13.68 5.89 -10.10
CA TYR A 65 -14.02 4.48 -10.26
C TYR A 65 -15.26 4.03 -9.47
N GLY A 66 -15.85 4.92 -8.64
CA GLY A 66 -17.02 4.59 -7.83
C GLY A 66 -16.74 3.49 -6.79
N ILE A 67 -15.47 3.30 -6.40
CA ILE A 67 -15.06 2.30 -5.42
C ILE A 67 -15.10 2.93 -4.03
N HIS A 68 -16.09 2.55 -3.24
CA HIS A 68 -16.26 3.00 -1.87
C HIS A 68 -15.64 2.01 -0.89
N PHE A 69 -14.74 2.49 -0.03
CA PHE A 69 -14.05 1.66 0.95
C PHE A 69 -14.94 1.42 2.17
N LYS A 70 -15.12 0.16 2.55
CA LYS A 70 -15.97 -0.24 3.66
C LYS A 70 -15.19 -0.80 4.84
N ARG A 71 -14.13 -1.55 4.56
CA ARG A 71 -13.32 -2.23 5.58
C ARG A 71 -11.85 -2.16 5.21
N VAL A 72 -11.00 -2.10 6.23
CA VAL A 72 -9.55 -2.13 6.07
C VAL A 72 -8.95 -3.07 7.10
N THR A 73 -8.02 -3.91 6.67
CA THR A 73 -7.13 -4.65 7.56
C THR A 73 -5.74 -4.04 7.48
N LYS A 74 -5.07 -3.94 8.61
CA LYS A 74 -3.67 -3.50 8.69
C LYS A 74 -2.90 -4.48 9.58
N THR A 75 -1.75 -4.92 9.08
CA THR A 75 -0.76 -5.68 9.84
C THR A 75 0.50 -4.84 9.92
N ILE A 76 1.12 -4.84 11.10
CA ILE A 76 2.30 -4.03 11.38
C ILE A 76 3.38 -4.98 11.88
N GLU A 77 4.50 -5.00 11.18
CA GLU A 77 5.63 -5.88 11.41
C GLU A 77 6.87 -5.03 11.64
N PHE A 78 7.72 -5.43 12.58
CA PHE A 78 9.03 -4.82 12.80
C PHE A 78 10.08 -5.74 12.19
N LEU A 79 10.90 -5.19 11.32
CA LEU A 79 11.90 -5.95 10.58
C LEU A 79 13.19 -5.16 10.41
N THR A 80 14.23 -5.85 9.98
CA THR A 80 15.51 -5.24 9.62
C THR A 80 15.50 -4.93 8.13
N GLY A 81 16.21 -3.87 7.72
CA GLY A 81 16.31 -3.44 6.33
C GLY A 81 16.65 -4.55 5.35
N ASP A 82 16.09 -4.45 4.15
CA ASP A 82 16.37 -5.30 3.01
C ASP A 82 16.99 -4.49 1.86
N GLU A 83 17.32 -5.16 0.76
CA GLU A 83 17.92 -4.53 -0.41
C GLU A 83 17.00 -3.47 -1.05
N GLU A 84 15.67 -3.64 -0.96
CA GLU A 84 14.72 -2.63 -1.46
C GLU A 84 14.81 -1.36 -0.60
N ALA A 85 14.79 -1.51 0.72
CA ALA A 85 14.90 -0.39 1.65
C ALA A 85 16.26 0.32 1.56
N GLU A 86 17.37 -0.41 1.45
CA GLU A 86 18.68 0.20 1.25
C GLU A 86 18.72 1.01 -0.05
N LYS A 87 18.26 0.41 -1.15
CA LYS A 87 18.26 1.05 -2.47
C LYS A 87 17.42 2.32 -2.52
N PHE A 88 16.23 2.30 -1.94
CA PHE A 88 15.26 3.39 -2.11
C PHE A 88 15.22 4.37 -0.93
N LEU A 89 15.37 3.91 0.32
CA LEU A 89 15.41 4.78 1.50
C LEU A 89 16.82 5.25 1.85
N GLY A 90 17.88 4.63 1.28
CA GLY A 90 19.26 5.02 1.53
C GLY A 90 19.73 4.69 2.95
N VAL A 91 19.16 3.66 3.58
CA VAL A 91 19.48 3.24 4.94
C VAL A 91 20.25 1.92 4.95
N PRO A 92 21.19 1.71 5.89
CA PRO A 92 21.89 0.42 6.00
C PRO A 92 20.93 -0.76 6.18
N LEU A 93 21.29 -1.94 5.67
CA LEU A 93 20.52 -3.18 5.85
C LEU A 93 20.24 -3.51 7.33
N THR A 94 21.08 -3.06 8.26
CA THR A 94 20.88 -3.27 9.70
C THR A 94 19.85 -2.33 10.34
N THR A 95 19.30 -1.38 9.58
CA THR A 95 18.36 -0.37 10.09
C THR A 95 17.00 -1.02 10.41
N PRO A 96 16.44 -0.78 11.61
CA PRO A 96 15.07 -1.20 11.90
C PRO A 96 14.05 -0.47 11.02
N LEU A 97 13.07 -1.20 10.51
CA LEU A 97 11.96 -0.70 9.72
C LEU A 97 10.64 -1.16 10.32
N VAL A 98 9.60 -0.35 10.13
CA VAL A 98 8.21 -0.81 10.30
C VAL A 98 7.65 -1.12 8.93
N LEU A 99 7.22 -2.36 8.71
CA LEU A 99 6.45 -2.76 7.54
C LEU A 99 4.98 -2.77 7.87
N VAL A 100 4.20 -2.02 7.10
CA VAL A 100 2.75 -2.04 7.19
C VAL A 100 2.16 -2.67 5.95
N LYS A 101 1.41 -3.75 6.15
CA LYS A 101 0.59 -4.39 5.10
C LYS A 101 -0.85 -3.95 5.29
N LYS A 102 -1.52 -3.55 4.21
CA LYS A 102 -2.87 -2.98 4.25
C LYS A 102 -3.71 -3.54 3.12
N THR A 103 -4.84 -4.15 3.45
CA THR A 103 -5.85 -4.56 2.45
C THR A 103 -7.12 -3.76 2.68
N ILE A 104 -7.62 -3.14 1.60
CA ILE A 104 -8.86 -2.36 1.61
C ILE A 104 -9.93 -3.12 0.85
N PHE A 105 -11.12 -3.15 1.41
CA PHE A 105 -12.29 -3.86 0.88
C PHE A 105 -13.40 -2.87 0.54
N ASP A 106 -14.11 -3.13 -0.55
CA ASP A 106 -15.28 -2.35 -0.95
C ASP A 106 -16.56 -2.72 -0.18
N GLU A 107 -17.68 -2.08 -0.51
CA GLU A 107 -18.99 -2.33 0.12
C GLU A 107 -19.54 -3.73 -0.11
N GLN A 108 -19.00 -4.47 -1.10
CA GLN A 108 -19.32 -5.87 -1.35
C GLN A 108 -18.27 -6.81 -0.73
N ASP A 109 -17.45 -6.29 0.18
CA ASP A 109 -16.38 -6.99 0.90
C ASP A 109 -15.29 -7.57 -0.02
N ARG A 110 -15.13 -7.03 -1.23
CA ARG A 110 -14.09 -7.47 -2.18
C ARG A 110 -12.80 -6.70 -1.94
N PRO A 111 -11.62 -7.35 -1.93
CA PRO A 111 -10.35 -6.64 -1.91
C PRO A 111 -10.19 -5.77 -3.15
N VAL A 112 -10.04 -4.45 -2.96
CA VAL A 112 -9.90 -3.47 -4.05
C VAL A 112 -8.56 -2.77 -4.07
N HIS A 113 -7.75 -2.96 -3.04
CA HIS A 113 -6.41 -2.42 -2.96
C HIS A 113 -5.62 -3.19 -1.90
N PHE A 114 -4.37 -3.52 -2.24
CA PHE A 114 -3.37 -3.99 -1.29
C PHE A 114 -2.18 -3.04 -1.32
N SER A 115 -1.58 -2.75 -0.18
CA SER A 115 -0.27 -2.12 -0.15
C SER A 115 0.62 -2.73 0.91
N ARG A 116 1.93 -2.72 0.65
CA ARG A 116 2.96 -2.90 1.66
C ARG A 116 3.87 -1.68 1.62
N TYR A 117 4.20 -1.13 2.78
CA TYR A 117 5.09 0.01 2.84
C TYR A 117 6.03 -0.04 4.04
N TYR A 118 7.28 0.35 3.80
CA TYR A 118 8.28 0.52 4.84
C TYR A 118 8.21 1.94 5.38
N LEU A 119 8.33 2.08 6.70
CA LEU A 119 8.49 3.35 7.41
C LEU A 119 9.79 3.33 8.20
N LEU A 120 10.49 4.46 8.22
CA LEU A 120 11.58 4.69 9.19
C LEU A 120 10.98 4.97 10.57
N PRO A 121 11.21 4.12 11.60
CA PRO A 121 10.58 4.26 12.91
C PRO A 121 10.88 5.60 13.60
N GLN A 122 12.04 6.21 13.30
CA GLN A 122 12.46 7.50 13.86
C GLN A 122 11.66 8.68 13.30
N LYS A 123 10.97 8.48 12.17
CA LYS A 123 10.21 9.50 11.44
C LYS A 123 8.71 9.24 11.41
N ALA A 124 8.22 8.19 12.09
CA ALA A 124 6.82 7.82 12.09
C ALA A 124 6.35 7.42 13.50
N GLU A 125 5.25 8.01 13.94
CA GLU A 125 4.55 7.61 15.15
C GLU A 125 3.22 6.96 14.78
N LEU A 126 2.87 5.89 15.49
CA LEU A 126 1.61 5.18 15.33
C LEU A 126 0.86 5.18 16.65
N SER A 127 -0.32 5.81 16.66
CA SER A 127 -1.20 5.87 17.82
C SER A 127 -2.57 5.27 17.49
N PHE A 128 -3.15 4.54 18.44
CA PHE A 128 -4.54 4.09 18.37
C PHE A 128 -5.26 4.45 19.67
N GLU A 129 -6.47 4.99 19.54
CA GLU A 129 -7.39 5.14 20.67
C GLU A 129 -8.32 3.93 20.68
N VAL A 130 -8.35 3.22 21.82
CA VAL A 130 -9.29 2.12 22.04
C VAL A 130 -10.27 2.57 23.11
N ARG A 131 -11.55 2.59 22.78
CA ARG A 131 -12.62 2.78 23.75
C ARG A 131 -13.09 1.41 24.20
N LEU A 132 -13.02 1.19 25.50
CA LEU A 132 -13.57 0.02 26.15
C LEU A 132 -14.93 0.40 26.72
N ASP A 133 -15.92 -0.47 26.49
CA ASP A 133 -17.26 -0.33 27.05
C ASP A 133 -17.24 -0.53 28.58
#